data_AF-A0A1M6WYY6-F1
#
_entry.id   AF-A0A1M6WYY6-F1
#
_cell.length_a   1.000
_cell.length_b   1.000
_cell.length_c   1.000
_cell.angle_alpha   90.00
_cell.angle_beta   90.00
_cell.angle_gamma   90.00
#
_symmetry.space_group_name_H-M   'P 1'
#
loop_
_entity.id
_entity.type
_entity.pdbx_description
1 polymer ?
#
loop_
_entity_poly.entity_id
_entity_poly.type
_entity_poly.pdbx_seq_one_letter_code
_entity_poly.pdbx_strand_id
1 'polypeptide(L)'
;MKTKLRIVFFALITSFFIHAQQQPKGIIGTTNWMNNWTNFKPAINEYNEATNIIAGTIDKDTRLVKRNTYHLVGVVYVTNNATLTIEPGTVIRGDDKTCGTLVITNGAKIMAEGLETDPIVFTSENEKNNRKPGDWGGIIILGKAPINTLGGIHTLPFDLEPTLNHYGGQDPEDNSGVMKYVRIEYAGRKLSASKELNGLSLAGVGRKTVLSNIQISFSNDDSFECYGGDLNMSNLISYRTTDDDFDFTQGAQINITNSIAVRHPFSSDISGSRCFEVDSYDKVQNTDMSKKMTKINASNITLINLEENNQGLVRESIYVRENTFFNLNNSIVSGFSPFVLLEGNIGNGNENLAKMSFKNTIVNNCNGGITSESSSSDASIQNFYNPNSGLEYTKMKNIELFITPNIKGNPDFRANVNNTLAIGN
;
A
#
# COMPACT_ATOMS: atom_id res chain seq x y z
N MET A 1 1.91 82.79 5.28
CA MET A 1 0.94 81.96 6.05
C MET A 1 0.71 80.67 5.28
N LYS A 2 1.05 79.54 5.91
CA LYS A 2 1.23 78.23 5.26
C LYS A 2 -0.12 77.54 5.00
N THR A 3 -0.32 77.11 3.76
CA THR A 3 -1.44 76.31 3.26
C THR A 3 -1.38 74.90 3.86
N LYS A 4 -2.43 74.48 4.56
CA LYS A 4 -2.52 73.13 5.15
C LYS A 4 -2.94 72.12 4.08
N LEU A 5 -1.97 71.34 3.59
CA LEU A 5 -2.20 70.16 2.76
C LEU A 5 -2.73 69.03 3.67
N ARG A 6 -4.00 68.66 3.51
CA ARG A 6 -4.57 67.48 4.18
C ARG A 6 -4.18 66.24 3.38
N ILE A 7 -3.17 65.51 3.86
CA ILE A 7 -2.84 64.17 3.37
C ILE A 7 -3.86 63.21 3.98
N VAL A 8 -4.75 62.67 3.15
CA VAL A 8 -5.63 61.55 3.50
C VAL A 8 -4.78 60.29 3.42
N PHE A 9 -4.43 59.72 4.56
CA PHE A 9 -3.84 58.39 4.65
C PHE A 9 -4.96 57.37 4.36
N PHE A 10 -5.04 56.87 3.12
CA PHE A 10 -5.76 55.63 2.83
C PHE A 10 -4.90 54.48 3.35
N ALA A 11 -5.20 54.00 4.56
CA ALA A 11 -4.73 52.69 5.00
C ALA A 11 -5.52 51.64 4.18
N LEU A 12 -4.94 51.16 3.08
CA LEU A 12 -5.36 49.89 2.49
C LEU A 12 -5.01 48.79 3.50
N ILE A 13 -5.95 48.47 4.38
CA ILE A 13 -5.95 47.18 5.05
C ILE A 13 -6.39 46.17 3.98
N THR A 14 -5.44 45.70 3.17
CA THR A 14 -5.64 44.44 2.46
C THR A 14 -5.63 43.36 3.53
N SER A 15 -6.80 43.05 4.06
CA SER A 15 -7.05 41.78 4.71
C SER A 15 -6.76 40.70 3.69
N PHE A 16 -5.53 40.20 3.67
CA PHE A 16 -5.27 38.86 3.20
C PHE A 16 -6.08 37.97 4.13
N PHE A 17 -7.32 37.67 3.75
CA PHE A 17 -7.93 36.42 4.14
C PHE A 17 -7.03 35.36 3.52
N ILE A 18 -6.01 34.95 4.28
CA ILE A 18 -5.52 33.59 4.21
C ILE A 18 -6.76 32.78 4.59
N HIS A 19 -7.57 32.41 3.59
CA HIS A 19 -8.25 31.14 3.71
C HIS A 19 -7.10 30.19 3.96
N ALA A 20 -6.94 29.76 5.21
CA ALA A 20 -6.24 28.53 5.50
C ALA A 20 -7.09 27.48 4.79
N GLN A 21 -6.87 27.34 3.48
CA GLN A 21 -7.48 26.31 2.67
C GLN A 21 -6.96 25.05 3.32
N GLN A 22 -7.83 24.40 4.11
CA GLN A 22 -7.50 23.15 4.76
C GLN A 22 -6.89 22.27 3.68
N GLN A 23 -5.65 21.83 3.91
CA GLN A 23 -4.97 20.95 2.97
C GLN A 23 -5.91 19.76 2.70
N PRO A 24 -6.15 19.41 1.43
CA PRO A 24 -7.08 18.33 1.11
C PRO A 24 -6.60 17.04 1.80
N LYS A 25 -7.49 16.40 2.54
CA LYS A 25 -7.24 15.13 3.23
C LYS A 25 -7.51 13.96 2.29
N GLY A 26 -6.85 12.83 2.51
CA GLY A 26 -6.94 11.65 1.65
C GLY A 26 -6.02 11.76 0.43
N ILE A 27 -6.29 10.98 -0.61
CA ILE A 27 -5.56 11.10 -1.87
C ILE A 27 -5.80 12.47 -2.54
N ILE A 28 -4.77 12.99 -3.20
CA ILE A 28 -4.75 14.35 -3.76
C ILE A 28 -4.28 14.35 -5.23
N GLY A 29 -4.57 15.46 -5.92
CA GLY A 29 -4.16 15.72 -7.29
C GLY A 29 -5.08 16.76 -7.93
N THR A 30 -4.55 17.58 -8.84
CA THR A 30 -5.37 18.53 -9.63
C THR A 30 -6.33 17.77 -10.55
N THR A 31 -5.86 16.67 -11.13
CA THR A 31 -6.62 15.67 -11.88
C THR A 31 -6.71 14.35 -11.11
N ASN A 32 -7.63 13.48 -11.50
CA ASN A 32 -7.70 12.12 -10.96
C ASN A 32 -6.55 11.28 -11.55
N TRP A 33 -5.47 11.12 -10.78
CA TRP A 33 -4.28 10.36 -11.19
C TRP A 33 -4.53 8.85 -11.35
N MET A 34 -5.70 8.34 -10.93
CA MET A 34 -6.09 6.94 -11.16
C MET A 34 -6.68 6.72 -12.55
N ASN A 35 -7.03 7.77 -13.30
CA ASN A 35 -7.61 7.62 -14.63
C ASN A 35 -6.63 6.99 -15.62
N ASN A 36 -7.18 6.36 -16.67
CA ASN A 36 -6.49 5.79 -17.84
C ASN A 36 -5.67 4.51 -17.63
N TRP A 37 -5.03 4.31 -16.47
CA TRP A 37 -4.19 3.13 -16.25
C TRP A 37 -4.81 2.08 -15.32
N THR A 38 -5.70 2.48 -14.41
CA THR A 38 -6.31 1.58 -13.43
C THR A 38 -7.45 0.74 -14.03
N ASN A 39 -7.80 -0.34 -13.34
CA ASN A 39 -8.90 -1.22 -13.71
C ASN A 39 -9.65 -1.75 -12.47
N PHE A 40 -10.90 -1.33 -12.28
CA PHE A 40 -11.74 -1.79 -11.16
C PHE A 40 -12.71 -2.93 -11.54
N LYS A 41 -12.59 -3.47 -12.76
CA LYS A 41 -13.38 -4.62 -13.25
C LYS A 41 -12.53 -5.68 -13.97
N PRO A 42 -11.38 -6.09 -13.43
CA PRO A 42 -10.46 -6.99 -14.13
C PRO A 42 -11.05 -8.37 -14.47
N ALA A 43 -12.18 -8.77 -13.88
CA ALA A 43 -12.86 -10.03 -14.18
C ALA A 43 -13.36 -10.11 -15.62
N ILE A 44 -13.83 -8.99 -16.20
CA ILE A 44 -14.41 -8.94 -17.56
C ILE A 44 -13.39 -8.52 -18.62
N ASN A 45 -12.17 -8.16 -18.23
CA ASN A 45 -11.13 -7.77 -19.16
C ASN A 45 -10.64 -8.97 -19.97
N GLU A 46 -10.57 -8.79 -21.28
CA GLU A 46 -9.99 -9.76 -22.20
C GLU A 46 -8.54 -9.38 -22.47
N TYR A 47 -7.66 -10.36 -22.35
CA TYR A 47 -6.24 -10.24 -22.66
C TYR A 47 -5.93 -11.24 -23.76
N ASN A 48 -4.94 -10.94 -24.60
CA ASN A 48 -4.56 -11.85 -25.67
C ASN A 48 -4.08 -13.20 -25.10
N GLU A 49 -4.22 -14.25 -25.91
CA GLU A 49 -3.58 -15.53 -25.64
C GLU A 49 -2.05 -15.39 -25.61
N ALA A 50 -1.41 -16.17 -24.75
CA ALA A 50 0.03 -16.14 -24.63
C ALA A 50 0.69 -16.61 -25.93
N THR A 51 1.63 -15.82 -26.44
CA THR A 51 2.43 -16.12 -27.64
C THR A 51 3.80 -16.66 -27.27
N ASN A 52 4.22 -16.48 -26.01
CA ASN A 52 5.54 -16.81 -25.50
C ASN A 52 5.44 -17.37 -24.09
N ILE A 53 6.32 -18.31 -23.74
CA ILE A 53 6.46 -18.84 -22.39
C ILE A 53 7.71 -18.23 -21.75
N ILE A 54 7.61 -17.86 -20.48
CA ILE A 54 8.72 -17.51 -19.60
C ILE A 54 8.72 -18.53 -18.45
N ALA A 55 9.82 -19.27 -18.30
CA ALA A 55 9.98 -20.31 -17.30
C ALA A 55 11.45 -20.40 -16.86
N GLY A 56 11.72 -20.92 -15.66
CA GLY A 56 13.07 -21.19 -15.18
C GLY A 56 13.88 -19.94 -14.86
N THR A 57 15.12 -19.84 -15.35
CA THR A 57 16.05 -18.76 -14.97
C THR A 57 16.34 -17.82 -16.14
N ILE A 58 16.29 -16.52 -15.86
CA ILE A 58 16.72 -15.42 -16.72
C ILE A 58 18.06 -14.91 -16.16
N ASP A 59 19.17 -15.39 -16.72
CA ASP A 59 20.55 -15.14 -16.26
C ASP A 59 21.31 -14.07 -17.06
N LYS A 60 20.62 -13.43 -18.01
CA LYS A 60 21.11 -12.34 -18.85
C LYS A 60 19.99 -11.35 -19.13
N ASP A 61 20.38 -10.12 -19.47
CA ASP A 61 19.44 -9.06 -19.81
C ASP A 61 18.43 -9.54 -20.86
N THR A 62 17.16 -9.38 -20.52
CA THR A 62 16.04 -9.90 -21.31
C THR A 62 14.98 -8.83 -21.42
N ARG A 63 14.39 -8.69 -22.61
CA ARG A 63 13.35 -7.71 -22.90
C ARG A 63 12.06 -8.40 -23.31
N LEU A 64 10.99 -8.15 -22.57
CA LEU A 64 9.62 -8.52 -22.93
C LEU A 64 9.01 -7.37 -23.74
N VAL A 65 8.66 -7.66 -24.99
CA VAL A 65 8.11 -6.67 -25.93
C VAL A 65 6.58 -6.70 -25.99
N LYS A 66 5.97 -5.52 -26.17
CA LYS A 66 4.50 -5.30 -26.13
C LYS A 66 3.70 -6.16 -27.11
N ARG A 67 4.27 -6.44 -28.28
CA ARG A 67 3.60 -7.21 -29.35
C ARG A 67 3.26 -8.65 -28.96
N ASN A 68 3.85 -9.14 -27.87
CA ASN A 68 3.67 -10.49 -27.37
C ASN A 68 2.87 -10.48 -26.07
N THR A 69 2.21 -11.60 -25.76
CA THR A 69 1.71 -11.89 -24.42
C THR A 69 2.49 -13.07 -23.86
N TYR A 70 2.88 -12.97 -22.59
CA TYR A 70 3.79 -13.94 -21.96
C TYR A 70 3.05 -14.80 -20.96
N HIS A 71 3.32 -16.10 -20.98
CA HIS A 71 2.86 -17.07 -19.99
C HIS A 71 3.99 -17.30 -18.98
N LEU A 72 3.77 -16.97 -17.72
CA LEU A 72 4.73 -17.14 -16.63
C LEU A 72 4.49 -18.51 -15.97
N VAL A 73 5.34 -19.49 -16.26
CA VAL A 73 5.17 -20.89 -15.83
C VAL A 73 6.20 -21.25 -14.76
N GLY A 74 5.71 -21.75 -13.63
CA GLY A 74 6.49 -22.05 -12.44
C GLY A 74 7.11 -20.81 -11.80
N VAL A 75 8.11 -21.01 -10.95
CA VAL A 75 8.89 -19.91 -10.39
C VAL A 75 9.98 -19.51 -11.37
N VAL A 76 9.92 -18.25 -11.81
CA VAL A 76 10.89 -17.66 -12.73
C VAL A 76 11.83 -16.73 -11.97
N TYR A 77 13.12 -17.02 -12.06
CA TYR A 77 14.15 -16.23 -11.37
C TYR A 77 14.91 -15.34 -12.34
N VAL A 78 15.00 -14.04 -12.05
CA VAL A 78 15.96 -13.14 -12.70
C VAL A 78 17.21 -13.08 -11.83
N THR A 79 18.35 -13.51 -12.38
CA THR A 79 19.58 -13.78 -11.61
C THR A 79 20.81 -13.14 -12.26
N ASN A 80 22.00 -13.40 -11.68
CA ASN A 80 23.29 -13.02 -12.28
C ASN A 80 23.40 -11.51 -12.60
N ASN A 81 22.80 -10.67 -11.75
CA ASN A 81 22.69 -9.22 -11.95
C ASN A 81 22.02 -8.80 -13.28
N ALA A 82 21.26 -9.70 -13.92
CA ALA A 82 20.53 -9.42 -15.14
C ALA A 82 19.40 -8.42 -14.91
N THR A 83 19.03 -7.73 -15.99
CA THR A 83 17.89 -6.82 -16.03
C THR A 83 16.77 -7.41 -16.89
N LEU A 84 15.61 -7.63 -16.27
CA LEU A 84 14.36 -7.91 -16.98
C LEU A 84 13.67 -6.60 -17.33
N THR A 85 13.69 -6.22 -18.60
CA THR A 85 12.98 -5.04 -19.12
C THR A 85 11.64 -5.44 -19.70
N ILE A 86 10.57 -4.73 -19.34
CA ILE A 86 9.22 -4.99 -19.82
C ILE A 86 8.69 -3.73 -20.48
N GLU A 87 8.32 -3.82 -21.76
CA GLU A 87 7.77 -2.68 -22.50
C GLU A 87 6.38 -2.29 -21.98
N PRO A 88 6.02 -0.99 -22.03
CA PRO A 88 4.65 -0.53 -21.79
C PRO A 88 3.62 -1.37 -22.55
N GLY A 89 2.46 -1.60 -21.92
CA GLY A 89 1.36 -2.37 -22.50
C GLY A 89 1.57 -3.87 -22.60
N THR A 90 2.72 -4.40 -22.14
CA THR A 90 2.96 -5.85 -22.14
C THR A 90 2.04 -6.54 -21.13
N VAL A 91 1.49 -7.68 -21.56
CA VAL A 91 0.68 -8.55 -20.69
C VAL A 91 1.47 -9.82 -20.35
N ILE A 92 1.48 -10.15 -19.06
CA ILE A 92 2.07 -11.36 -18.49
C ILE A 92 0.96 -12.11 -17.73
N ARG A 93 0.69 -13.35 -18.13
CA ARG A 93 -0.31 -14.26 -17.57
C ARG A 93 0.39 -15.27 -16.66
N GLY A 94 0.13 -15.23 -15.36
CA GLY A 94 0.63 -16.17 -14.36
C GLY A 94 -0.12 -17.50 -14.43
N ASP A 95 0.64 -18.59 -14.55
CA ASP A 95 0.10 -19.94 -14.67
C ASP A 95 -0.53 -20.42 -13.35
N ASP A 96 -1.74 -20.95 -13.43
CA ASP A 96 -2.53 -21.44 -12.30
C ASP A 96 -2.03 -22.80 -11.84
N LYS A 97 -1.71 -23.70 -12.75
CA LYS A 97 -1.32 -25.06 -12.36
C LYS A 97 0.03 -25.13 -11.66
N THR A 98 0.96 -24.28 -12.05
CA THR A 98 2.34 -24.28 -11.58
C THR A 98 2.64 -23.19 -10.56
N CYS A 99 1.65 -22.39 -10.17
CA CYS A 99 1.83 -21.21 -9.33
C CYS A 99 2.89 -20.26 -9.93
N GLY A 100 2.62 -19.76 -11.13
CA GLY A 100 3.49 -18.81 -11.83
C GLY A 100 3.93 -17.70 -10.90
N THR A 101 5.24 -17.52 -10.69
CA THR A 101 5.80 -16.55 -9.73
C THR A 101 7.03 -15.91 -10.32
N LEU A 102 7.15 -14.58 -10.25
CA LEU A 102 8.33 -13.86 -10.73
C LEU A 102 9.20 -13.44 -9.56
N VAL A 103 10.45 -13.88 -9.53
CA VAL A 103 11.42 -13.55 -8.48
C VAL A 103 12.58 -12.75 -9.08
N ILE A 104 12.71 -11.50 -8.67
CA ILE A 104 13.88 -10.67 -8.96
C ILE A 104 14.87 -10.89 -7.81
N THR A 105 15.93 -11.64 -8.09
CA THR A 105 16.89 -12.00 -7.04
C THR A 105 17.81 -10.84 -6.69
N ASN A 106 18.44 -10.94 -5.52
CA ASN A 106 19.37 -9.94 -5.03
C ASN A 106 20.47 -9.61 -6.06
N GLY A 107 20.53 -8.34 -6.47
CA GLY A 107 21.45 -7.81 -7.47
C GLY A 107 20.90 -7.75 -8.90
N ALA A 108 19.86 -8.53 -9.21
CA ALA A 108 19.12 -8.42 -10.46
C ALA A 108 18.12 -7.26 -10.41
N LYS A 109 17.56 -6.90 -11.58
CA LYS A 109 16.66 -5.75 -11.73
C LYS A 109 15.43 -6.05 -12.56
N ILE A 110 14.33 -5.38 -12.24
CA ILE A 110 13.15 -5.28 -13.09
C ILE A 110 12.98 -3.83 -13.58
N MET A 111 12.80 -3.64 -14.88
CA MET A 111 12.48 -2.36 -15.50
C MET A 111 11.09 -2.47 -16.13
N ALA A 112 10.06 -2.34 -15.30
CA ALA A 112 8.65 -2.37 -15.69
C ALA A 112 8.07 -0.94 -15.64
N GLU A 113 8.43 -0.14 -16.63
CA GLU A 113 8.00 1.24 -16.79
C GLU A 113 6.85 1.33 -17.81
N GLY A 114 5.64 1.04 -17.36
CA GLY A 114 4.42 1.26 -18.15
C GLY A 114 4.12 2.75 -18.35
N LEU A 115 3.03 3.03 -19.08
CA LEU A 115 2.53 4.38 -19.32
C LEU A 115 1.11 4.52 -18.77
N GLU A 116 0.71 5.76 -18.49
CA GLU A 116 -0.67 6.08 -18.08
C GLU A 116 -1.72 5.54 -19.06
N THR A 117 -1.42 5.53 -20.35
CA THR A 117 -2.31 5.02 -21.41
C THR A 117 -2.03 3.57 -21.81
N ASP A 118 -0.95 2.98 -21.29
CA ASP A 118 -0.44 1.67 -21.70
C ASP A 118 0.25 0.97 -20.50
N PRO A 119 -0.50 0.67 -19.43
CA PRO A 119 0.06 0.04 -18.24
C PRO A 119 0.56 -1.37 -18.56
N ILE A 120 1.58 -1.80 -17.85
CA ILE A 120 2.01 -3.21 -17.85
C ILE A 120 1.03 -4.01 -16.99
N VAL A 121 0.63 -5.19 -17.43
CA VAL A 121 -0.35 -6.02 -16.73
C VAL A 121 0.22 -7.40 -16.43
N PHE A 122 0.27 -7.73 -15.15
CA PHE A 122 0.41 -9.09 -14.64
C PHE A 122 -0.97 -9.59 -14.19
N THR A 123 -1.41 -10.73 -14.69
CA THR A 123 -2.78 -11.24 -14.43
C THR A 123 -2.82 -12.76 -14.45
N SER A 124 -3.95 -13.35 -14.08
CA SER A 124 -4.16 -14.80 -14.15
C SER A 124 -4.17 -15.34 -15.59
N GLU A 125 -3.67 -16.57 -15.78
CA GLU A 125 -3.86 -17.31 -17.04
C GLU A 125 -5.32 -17.68 -17.31
N ASN A 126 -6.20 -17.67 -16.31
CA ASN A 126 -7.58 -18.08 -16.49
C ASN A 126 -8.35 -17.09 -17.37
N GLU A 127 -9.33 -17.63 -18.09
CA GLU A 127 -10.21 -16.86 -18.97
C GLU A 127 -11.05 -15.84 -18.20
N LYS A 128 -11.52 -14.81 -18.92
CA LYS A 128 -12.42 -13.80 -18.35
C LYS A 128 -13.60 -14.46 -17.64
N ASN A 129 -14.00 -13.90 -16.50
CA ASN A 129 -14.99 -14.42 -15.55
C ASN A 129 -14.63 -15.71 -14.79
N ASN A 130 -13.50 -16.36 -15.09
CA ASN A 130 -13.04 -17.55 -14.37
C ASN A 130 -11.83 -17.28 -13.46
N ARG A 131 -11.27 -16.07 -13.51
CA ARG A 131 -10.14 -15.65 -12.65
C ARG A 131 -10.56 -15.56 -11.20
N LYS A 132 -9.70 -16.03 -10.31
CA LYS A 132 -9.91 -16.00 -8.86
C LYS A 132 -8.69 -15.42 -8.15
N PRO A 133 -8.90 -14.79 -6.98
CA PRO A 133 -7.78 -14.46 -6.12
C PRO A 133 -6.86 -15.66 -5.93
N GLY A 134 -5.54 -15.44 -5.99
CA GLY A 134 -4.55 -16.49 -5.75
C GLY A 134 -4.45 -17.48 -6.90
N ASP A 135 -4.82 -17.08 -8.13
CA ASP A 135 -4.63 -17.87 -9.34
C ASP A 135 -3.14 -18.03 -9.68
N TRP A 136 -2.27 -17.13 -9.24
CA TRP A 136 -0.83 -17.24 -9.44
C TRP A 136 -0.07 -16.66 -8.24
N GLY A 137 1.25 -16.85 -8.20
CA GLY A 137 2.05 -16.53 -7.03
C GLY A 137 2.18 -15.04 -6.77
N GLY A 138 2.48 -14.24 -7.79
CA GLY A 138 2.78 -12.82 -7.64
C GLY A 138 4.22 -12.48 -8.02
N ILE A 139 4.68 -11.32 -7.54
CA ILE A 139 6.02 -10.80 -7.84
C ILE A 139 6.79 -10.63 -6.52
N ILE A 140 8.02 -11.12 -6.50
CA ILE A 140 8.93 -11.02 -5.35
C ILE A 140 10.18 -10.27 -5.80
N ILE A 141 10.57 -9.24 -5.06
CA ILE A 141 11.81 -8.49 -5.29
C ILE A 141 12.68 -8.59 -4.04
N LEU A 142 13.89 -9.11 -4.22
CA LEU A 142 14.89 -9.29 -3.17
C LEU A 142 16.00 -8.26 -3.35
N GLY A 143 16.24 -7.44 -2.33
CA GLY A 143 17.26 -6.39 -2.34
C GLY A 143 18.34 -6.53 -1.27
N LYS A 144 19.20 -5.51 -1.18
CA LYS A 144 20.37 -5.42 -0.28
C LYS A 144 20.22 -4.42 0.87
N ALA A 145 19.04 -3.83 1.02
CA ALA A 145 18.79 -2.85 2.06
C ALA A 145 18.68 -3.49 3.46
N PRO A 146 18.96 -2.74 4.53
CA PRO A 146 18.95 -3.27 5.89
C PRO A 146 17.60 -3.84 6.32
N ILE A 147 17.69 -4.90 7.12
CA ILE A 147 16.58 -5.54 7.84
C ILE A 147 16.99 -5.69 9.31
N ASN A 148 16.03 -5.88 10.21
CA ASN A 148 16.31 -6.02 11.65
C ASN A 148 16.35 -7.48 12.14
N THR A 149 16.33 -8.45 11.23
CA THR A 149 16.51 -9.86 11.60
C THR A 149 17.95 -10.13 12.04
N LEU A 150 18.15 -11.12 12.91
CA LEU A 150 19.49 -11.51 13.36
C LEU A 150 20.39 -11.86 12.17
N GLY A 151 21.59 -11.29 12.15
CA GLY A 151 22.55 -11.45 11.05
C GLY A 151 22.32 -10.51 9.85
N GLY A 152 21.17 -9.84 9.77
CA GLY A 152 20.89 -8.83 8.74
C GLY A 152 20.71 -9.38 7.31
N ILE A 153 20.60 -10.70 7.17
CA ILE A 153 20.30 -11.43 5.93
C ILE A 153 19.25 -12.50 6.27
N HIS A 154 18.23 -12.66 5.44
CA HIS A 154 17.18 -13.66 5.65
C HIS A 154 16.69 -14.22 4.30
N THR A 155 15.86 -15.26 4.36
CA THR A 155 15.12 -15.85 3.23
C THR A 155 13.61 -15.80 3.47
N LEU A 156 12.81 -15.64 2.42
CA LEU A 156 11.34 -15.64 2.57
C LEU A 156 10.80 -17.07 2.73
N PRO A 157 9.73 -17.28 3.52
CA PRO A 157 9.16 -18.60 3.82
C PRO A 157 8.30 -19.17 2.67
N PHE A 158 8.67 -18.92 1.42
CA PHE A 158 7.87 -19.20 0.21
C PHE A 158 8.33 -20.42 -0.58
N ASP A 159 9.13 -21.32 0.03
CA ASP A 159 9.67 -22.53 -0.61
C ASP A 159 10.43 -22.26 -1.93
N LEU A 160 11.06 -21.09 -2.02
CA LEU A 160 11.91 -20.69 -3.14
C LEU A 160 13.24 -21.47 -3.15
N GLU A 161 13.85 -21.56 -4.33
CA GLU A 161 15.20 -22.10 -4.54
C GLU A 161 16.20 -21.54 -3.49
N PRO A 162 16.78 -22.40 -2.62
CA PRO A 162 17.59 -21.97 -1.48
C PRO A 162 18.77 -21.07 -1.81
N THR A 163 19.31 -21.14 -3.03
CA THR A 163 20.46 -20.30 -3.43
C THR A 163 20.05 -18.94 -4.00
N LEU A 164 18.75 -18.74 -4.29
CA LEU A 164 18.22 -17.59 -5.03
C LEU A 164 17.17 -16.78 -4.24
N ASN A 165 17.05 -17.03 -2.94
CA ASN A 165 15.95 -16.49 -2.11
C ASN A 165 16.41 -15.57 -0.96
N HIS A 166 17.68 -15.17 -0.95
CA HIS A 166 18.25 -14.34 0.10
C HIS A 166 18.02 -12.84 -0.16
N TYR A 167 17.69 -12.10 0.91
CA TYR A 167 17.60 -10.65 0.91
C TYR A 167 18.20 -10.06 2.19
N GLY A 168 18.30 -8.73 2.20
CA GLY A 168 18.91 -7.98 3.29
C GLY A 168 20.35 -7.60 2.98
N GLY A 169 20.92 -6.75 3.83
CA GLY A 169 22.28 -6.27 3.68
C GLY A 169 22.51 -4.98 4.44
N GLN A 170 23.42 -4.15 3.94
CA GLN A 170 23.80 -2.89 4.57
C GLN A 170 23.58 -1.68 3.66
N ASP A 171 23.00 -1.87 2.46
CA ASP A 171 22.88 -0.82 1.46
C ASP A 171 21.45 -0.25 1.37
N PRO A 172 21.10 0.78 2.16
CA PRO A 172 19.77 1.40 2.07
C PRO A 172 19.54 2.09 0.71
N GLU A 173 20.59 2.30 -0.09
CA GLU A 173 20.53 2.91 -1.41
C GLU A 173 20.49 1.89 -2.55
N ASP A 174 20.26 0.61 -2.25
CA ASP A 174 20.12 -0.44 -3.26
C ASP A 174 19.02 -0.10 -4.29
N ASN A 175 19.20 -0.59 -5.51
CA ASN A 175 18.30 -0.32 -6.63
C ASN A 175 17.95 -1.62 -7.36
N SER A 176 16.76 -2.15 -7.06
CA SER A 176 16.18 -3.33 -7.70
C SER A 176 15.41 -3.00 -8.99
N GLY A 177 15.40 -1.73 -9.41
CA GLY A 177 14.84 -1.26 -10.67
C GLY A 177 13.63 -0.33 -10.53
N VAL A 178 12.67 -0.47 -11.42
CA VAL A 178 11.50 0.41 -11.54
C VAL A 178 10.23 -0.41 -11.79
N MET A 179 9.18 -0.11 -11.03
CA MET A 179 7.81 -0.50 -11.34
C MET A 179 6.94 0.76 -11.35
N LYS A 180 6.44 1.09 -12.55
CA LYS A 180 5.61 2.28 -12.78
C LYS A 180 4.47 2.00 -13.74
N TYR A 181 3.25 2.41 -13.40
CA TYR A 181 2.03 2.11 -14.18
C TYR A 181 1.89 0.61 -14.43
N VAL A 182 1.86 -0.15 -13.34
CA VAL A 182 1.76 -1.61 -13.34
C VAL A 182 0.44 -2.03 -12.68
N ARG A 183 -0.23 -3.01 -13.28
CA ARG A 183 -1.35 -3.74 -12.66
C ARG A 183 -0.94 -5.17 -12.34
N ILE A 184 -1.24 -5.62 -11.12
CA ILE A 184 -1.07 -6.99 -10.66
C ILE A 184 -2.46 -7.49 -10.25
N GLU A 185 -3.01 -8.44 -10.99
CA GLU A 185 -4.37 -8.90 -10.84
C GLU A 185 -4.37 -10.38 -10.43
N TYR A 186 -5.18 -10.76 -9.44
CA TYR A 186 -5.45 -12.17 -9.07
C TYR A 186 -4.23 -12.98 -8.58
N ALA A 187 -3.22 -12.30 -8.04
CA ALA A 187 -2.05 -12.93 -7.43
C ALA A 187 -2.34 -13.42 -5.99
N GLY A 188 -1.31 -13.82 -5.26
CA GLY A 188 -1.38 -14.04 -3.81
C GLY A 188 -1.68 -15.49 -3.40
N ARG A 189 -1.08 -16.47 -4.06
CA ARG A 189 -1.41 -17.89 -3.84
C ARG A 189 -1.01 -18.39 -2.45
N LYS A 190 -1.95 -19.03 -1.75
CA LYS A 190 -1.68 -19.84 -0.54
C LYS A 190 -1.02 -21.16 -0.92
N LEU A 191 0.24 -21.36 -0.52
CA LEU A 191 1.01 -22.60 -0.74
C LEU A 191 0.68 -23.66 0.31
N SER A 192 0.37 -23.24 1.54
CA SER A 192 -0.09 -24.07 2.64
C SER A 192 -0.87 -23.23 3.65
N ALA A 193 -1.36 -23.84 4.74
CA ALA A 193 -2.08 -23.10 5.80
C ALA A 193 -1.22 -22.08 6.56
N SER A 194 0.10 -22.03 6.32
CA SER A 194 1.02 -21.10 6.98
C SER A 194 2.07 -20.50 6.03
N LYS A 195 1.84 -20.59 4.72
CA LYS A 195 2.77 -20.08 3.69
C LYS A 195 1.95 -19.54 2.55
N GLU A 196 1.99 -18.24 2.37
CA GLU A 196 1.09 -17.52 1.51
C GLU A 196 1.94 -16.51 0.73
N LEU A 197 1.79 -16.51 -0.60
CA LEU A 197 2.43 -15.53 -1.46
C LEU A 197 1.54 -14.31 -1.58
N ASN A 198 2.12 -13.18 -1.99
CA ASN A 198 1.46 -11.88 -2.02
C ASN A 198 1.35 -11.32 -3.44
N GLY A 199 0.61 -10.22 -3.60
CA GLY A 199 0.59 -9.49 -4.87
C GLY A 199 1.99 -9.01 -5.27
N LEU A 200 2.63 -8.27 -4.37
CA LEU A 200 4.00 -7.79 -4.50
C LEU A 200 4.73 -7.88 -3.15
N SER A 201 5.69 -8.79 -3.05
CA SER A 201 6.59 -8.90 -1.90
C SER A 201 7.88 -8.14 -2.16
N LEU A 202 8.23 -7.23 -1.24
CA LEU A 202 9.41 -6.35 -1.32
C LEU A 202 10.32 -6.63 -0.12
N ALA A 203 11.33 -7.48 -0.31
CA ALA A 203 12.19 -7.92 0.79
C ALA A 203 13.57 -7.27 0.71
N GLY A 204 13.91 -6.45 1.71
CA GLY A 204 15.18 -5.72 1.76
C GLY A 204 15.41 -4.80 0.56
N VAL A 205 14.37 -4.21 -0.02
CA VAL A 205 14.50 -3.34 -1.20
C VAL A 205 14.95 -1.93 -0.78
N GLY A 206 15.91 -1.36 -1.53
CA GLY A 206 16.51 -0.06 -1.22
C GLY A 206 15.85 1.13 -1.90
N ARG A 207 16.18 2.33 -1.40
CA ARG A 207 15.42 3.57 -1.65
C ARG A 207 15.57 4.14 -3.05
N LYS A 208 16.54 3.63 -3.84
CA LYS A 208 16.72 4.00 -5.24
C LYS A 208 15.82 3.21 -6.18
N THR A 209 15.15 2.17 -5.68
CA THR A 209 14.10 1.47 -6.41
C THR A 209 12.89 2.39 -6.53
N VAL A 210 12.32 2.51 -7.73
CA VAL A 210 11.16 3.38 -7.98
C VAL A 210 9.90 2.53 -8.00
N LEU A 211 8.99 2.78 -7.05
CA LEU A 211 7.69 2.11 -6.94
C LEU A 211 6.59 3.17 -6.95
N SER A 212 5.90 3.32 -8.09
CA SER A 212 4.85 4.34 -8.22
C SER A 212 3.73 3.91 -9.16
N ASN A 213 2.50 4.33 -8.93
CA ASN A 213 1.38 3.99 -9.83
C ASN A 213 1.27 2.46 -10.04
N ILE A 214 1.13 1.73 -8.93
CA ILE A 214 0.95 0.28 -8.94
C ILE A 214 -0.45 -0.01 -8.40
N GLN A 215 -1.23 -0.78 -9.16
CA GLN A 215 -2.51 -1.28 -8.71
C GLN A 215 -2.41 -2.78 -8.52
N ILE A 216 -2.78 -3.25 -7.33
CA ILE A 216 -2.94 -4.66 -7.03
C ILE A 216 -4.42 -4.92 -6.80
N SER A 217 -4.97 -5.96 -7.42
CA SER A 217 -6.40 -6.23 -7.37
C SER A 217 -6.68 -7.70 -7.17
N PHE A 218 -7.58 -8.02 -6.25
CA PHE A 218 -7.99 -9.38 -5.95
C PHE A 218 -6.79 -10.29 -5.57
N SER A 219 -5.84 -9.78 -4.78
CA SER A 219 -4.85 -10.65 -4.15
C SER A 219 -5.55 -11.58 -3.14
N ASN A 220 -5.14 -12.85 -3.06
CA ASN A 220 -5.69 -13.80 -2.09
C ASN A 220 -4.93 -13.83 -0.76
N ASP A 221 -3.90 -13.03 -0.67
CA ASP A 221 -3.17 -12.69 0.55
C ASP A 221 -2.97 -11.16 0.53
N ASP A 222 -1.83 -10.64 0.95
CA ASP A 222 -1.61 -9.20 0.94
C ASP A 222 -1.45 -8.63 -0.47
N SER A 223 -1.77 -7.35 -0.60
CA SER A 223 -1.45 -6.59 -1.81
C SER A 223 0.04 -6.30 -1.86
N PHE A 224 0.52 -5.49 -0.90
CA PHE A 224 1.91 -5.07 -0.79
C PHE A 224 2.45 -5.51 0.56
N GLU A 225 3.47 -6.35 0.56
CA GLU A 225 4.13 -6.79 1.78
C GLU A 225 5.61 -6.45 1.72
N CYS A 226 6.11 -5.70 2.72
CA CYS A 226 7.53 -5.38 2.81
C CYS A 226 8.20 -6.04 4.01
N TYR A 227 9.29 -6.76 3.72
CA TYR A 227 10.15 -7.39 4.70
C TYR A 227 11.42 -6.57 4.86
N GLY A 228 11.42 -5.62 5.80
CA GLY A 228 12.51 -4.68 5.99
C GLY A 228 12.70 -3.74 4.80
N GLY A 229 13.92 -3.24 4.60
CA GLY A 229 14.25 -2.32 3.52
C GLY A 229 13.98 -0.84 3.82
N ASP A 230 14.25 0.01 2.83
CA ASP A 230 14.12 1.46 2.89
C ASP A 230 13.49 1.95 1.59
N LEU A 231 12.20 2.31 1.62
CA LEU A 231 11.40 2.52 0.41
C LEU A 231 10.63 3.84 0.44
N ASN A 232 10.58 4.47 -0.73
CA ASN A 232 9.64 5.53 -1.02
C ASN A 232 8.64 5.01 -2.06
N MET A 233 7.35 5.03 -1.72
CA MET A 233 6.29 4.54 -2.59
C MET A 233 5.19 5.60 -2.73
N SER A 234 4.63 5.73 -3.93
CA SER A 234 3.56 6.69 -4.17
C SER A 234 2.48 6.13 -5.10
N ASN A 235 1.25 6.61 -4.97
CA ASN A 235 0.18 6.26 -5.91
C ASN A 235 -0.08 4.75 -5.99
N LEU A 236 -0.07 4.08 -4.84
CA LEU A 236 -0.41 2.67 -4.74
C LEU A 236 -1.92 2.51 -4.59
N ILE A 237 -2.45 1.44 -5.19
CA ILE A 237 -3.86 1.08 -5.10
C ILE A 237 -3.95 -0.39 -4.73
N SER A 238 -4.54 -0.68 -3.58
CA SER A 238 -5.03 -2.01 -3.26
C SER A 238 -6.54 -2.04 -3.48
N TYR A 239 -7.04 -3.04 -4.21
CA TYR A 239 -8.45 -3.19 -4.52
C TYR A 239 -8.92 -4.63 -4.30
N ARG A 240 -9.80 -4.81 -3.31
CA ARG A 240 -10.42 -6.11 -2.98
C ARG A 240 -9.42 -7.22 -2.68
N THR A 241 -8.36 -6.87 -1.97
CA THR A 241 -7.41 -7.80 -1.37
C THR A 241 -8.08 -8.62 -0.28
N THR A 242 -7.65 -9.87 -0.15
CA THR A 242 -8.27 -10.82 0.78
C THR A 242 -7.74 -10.60 2.17
N ASP A 243 -6.42 -10.55 2.36
CA ASP A 243 -5.83 -10.18 3.65
C ASP A 243 -5.45 -8.70 3.70
N ASP A 244 -4.20 -8.32 3.96
CA ASP A 244 -3.84 -6.94 4.26
C ASP A 244 -3.46 -6.11 3.02
N ASP A 245 -3.92 -4.85 2.98
CA ASP A 245 -3.64 -4.00 1.80
C ASP A 245 -2.16 -3.56 1.75
N PHE A 246 -1.59 -3.25 2.91
CA PHE A 246 -0.20 -2.83 3.10
C PHE A 246 0.33 -3.45 4.40
N ASP A 247 1.16 -4.49 4.28
CA ASP A 247 1.85 -5.11 5.42
C ASP A 247 3.34 -4.74 5.44
N PHE A 248 3.85 -4.43 6.62
CA PHE A 248 5.22 -4.04 6.85
C PHE A 248 5.79 -4.67 8.12
N THR A 249 6.88 -5.41 7.94
CA THR A 249 7.59 -6.11 9.01
C THR A 249 9.11 -5.91 8.94
N GLN A 250 9.83 -6.53 9.87
CA GLN A 250 11.29 -6.74 9.85
C GLN A 250 12.14 -5.45 9.73
N GLY A 251 11.68 -4.38 10.38
CA GLY A 251 12.42 -3.13 10.44
C GLY A 251 12.24 -2.23 9.23
N ALA A 252 11.17 -2.45 8.44
CA ALA A 252 10.89 -1.69 7.22
C ALA A 252 10.86 -0.17 7.49
N GLN A 253 11.55 0.60 6.64
CA GLN A 253 11.58 2.06 6.70
C GLN A 253 10.83 2.62 5.49
N ILE A 254 9.56 2.96 5.65
CA ILE A 254 8.66 3.26 4.53
C ILE A 254 8.18 4.71 4.57
N ASN A 255 8.26 5.40 3.43
CA ASN A 255 7.45 6.58 3.15
C ASN A 255 6.43 6.22 2.07
N ILE A 256 5.15 6.19 2.43
CA ILE A 256 4.04 5.93 1.51
C ILE A 256 3.19 7.18 1.34
N THR A 257 2.92 7.55 0.09
CA THR A 257 2.22 8.81 -0.22
C THR A 257 1.11 8.62 -1.25
N ASN A 258 0.03 9.41 -1.13
CA ASN A 258 -1.02 9.51 -2.14
C ASN A 258 -1.58 8.15 -2.59
N SER A 259 -1.85 7.25 -1.64
CA SER A 259 -2.19 5.84 -1.90
C SER A 259 -3.55 5.48 -1.30
N ILE A 260 -4.17 4.43 -1.81
CA ILE A 260 -5.54 4.05 -1.45
C ILE A 260 -5.72 2.53 -1.30
N ALA A 261 -6.47 2.14 -0.28
CA ALA A 261 -7.01 0.80 -0.12
C ALA A 261 -8.54 0.83 -0.25
N VAL A 262 -9.07 0.06 -1.19
CA VAL A 262 -10.51 -0.06 -1.44
C VAL A 262 -10.95 -1.49 -1.12
N ARG A 263 -11.52 -1.66 0.07
CA ARG A 263 -11.95 -2.94 0.62
C ARG A 263 -13.43 -3.23 0.35
N HIS A 264 -13.76 -4.51 0.48
CA HIS A 264 -15.11 -5.03 0.40
C HIS A 264 -15.29 -6.11 1.49
N PRO A 265 -16.41 -6.15 2.24
CA PRO A 265 -16.58 -7.10 3.35
C PRO A 265 -16.40 -8.59 2.99
N PHE A 266 -16.81 -8.99 1.77
CA PHE A 266 -16.61 -10.36 1.25
C PHE A 266 -15.23 -10.62 0.61
N SER A 267 -14.26 -9.73 0.78
CA SER A 267 -12.85 -9.91 0.43
C SER A 267 -12.06 -9.76 1.74
N SER A 268 -12.10 -10.84 2.54
CA SER A 268 -11.57 -10.88 3.91
C SER A 268 -11.05 -12.29 4.23
N ASP A 269 -9.95 -12.36 4.97
CA ASP A 269 -9.43 -13.57 5.59
C ASP A 269 -10.05 -13.83 6.97
N ILE A 270 -9.89 -15.06 7.47
CA ILE A 270 -10.29 -15.47 8.82
C ILE A 270 -9.34 -14.95 9.91
N SER A 271 -8.07 -14.71 9.57
CA SER A 271 -7.06 -14.04 10.42
C SER A 271 -7.49 -12.62 10.81
N GLY A 272 -8.24 -11.98 9.91
CA GLY A 272 -8.78 -10.64 10.06
C GLY A 272 -8.00 -9.64 9.23
N SER A 273 -8.70 -8.95 8.34
CA SER A 273 -8.05 -8.19 7.28
C SER A 273 -8.21 -6.69 7.42
N ARG A 274 -7.13 -5.99 7.08
CA ARG A 274 -6.83 -4.61 7.46
C ARG A 274 -6.27 -3.87 6.27
N CYS A 275 -6.22 -2.54 6.39
CA CYS A 275 -5.53 -1.75 5.39
C CYS A 275 -4.05 -1.60 5.68
N PHE A 276 -3.68 -1.40 6.95
CA PHE A 276 -2.29 -1.48 7.38
C PHE A 276 -2.17 -2.51 8.48
N GLU A 277 -1.30 -3.49 8.29
CA GLU A 277 -0.69 -4.26 9.37
C GLU A 277 0.77 -3.83 9.48
N VAL A 278 1.21 -3.54 10.71
CA VAL A 278 2.54 -2.97 10.92
C VAL A 278 3.14 -3.54 12.18
N ASP A 279 4.24 -4.24 11.99
CA ASP A 279 5.03 -4.77 13.08
C ASP A 279 6.52 -4.62 12.86
N SER A 280 7.28 -4.75 13.94
CA SER A 280 8.74 -4.71 13.85
C SER A 280 9.35 -6.09 13.70
N TYR A 281 8.58 -7.15 13.92
CA TYR A 281 9.01 -8.55 13.91
C TYR A 281 7.81 -9.48 14.14
N ASP A 282 7.87 -10.68 13.54
CA ASP A 282 7.00 -11.80 13.95
C ASP A 282 7.40 -12.33 15.33
N LYS A 283 8.71 -12.56 15.55
CA LYS A 283 9.26 -13.13 16.78
C LYS A 283 10.47 -12.36 17.27
N VAL A 284 10.36 -11.77 18.46
CA VAL A 284 11.43 -10.98 19.09
C VAL A 284 12.75 -11.76 19.23
N GLN A 285 12.72 -13.09 19.39
CA GLN A 285 13.91 -13.92 19.53
C GLN A 285 14.75 -13.98 18.24
N ASN A 286 14.15 -13.67 17.09
CA ASN A 286 14.81 -13.65 15.78
C ASN A 286 15.22 -12.24 15.35
N THR A 287 15.06 -11.25 16.24
CA THR A 287 15.24 -9.83 15.93
C THR A 287 16.49 -9.26 16.62
N ASP A 288 17.29 -8.53 15.84
CA ASP A 288 18.35 -7.68 16.36
C ASP A 288 17.76 -6.34 16.83
N MET A 289 17.44 -6.27 18.12
CA MET A 289 16.86 -5.08 18.76
C MET A 289 17.79 -3.85 18.75
N SER A 290 19.05 -3.99 18.34
CA SER A 290 19.96 -2.85 18.14
C SER A 290 19.76 -2.15 16.79
N LYS A 291 19.06 -2.79 15.85
CA LYS A 291 18.73 -2.24 14.53
C LYS A 291 17.48 -1.36 14.61
N LYS A 292 17.18 -0.67 13.51
CA LYS A 292 15.96 0.12 13.39
C LYS A 292 14.74 -0.81 13.43
N MET A 293 13.78 -0.46 14.27
CA MET A 293 12.44 -1.05 14.26
C MET A 293 11.62 -0.47 13.09
N THR A 294 10.51 -1.11 12.75
CA THR A 294 9.67 -0.71 11.62
C THR A 294 9.14 0.70 11.83
N LYS A 295 9.29 1.54 10.80
CA LYS A 295 8.84 2.93 10.80
C LYS A 295 8.15 3.28 9.50
N ILE A 296 6.87 3.63 9.61
CA ILE A 296 6.03 4.00 8.48
C ILE A 296 5.63 5.47 8.59
N ASN A 297 5.89 6.23 7.54
CA ASN A 297 5.35 7.57 7.36
C ASN A 297 4.37 7.56 6.19
N ALA A 298 3.08 7.60 6.52
CA ALA A 298 1.98 7.57 5.59
C ALA A 298 1.34 8.95 5.47
N SER A 299 1.21 9.47 4.26
CA SER A 299 0.58 10.77 4.02
C SER A 299 -0.34 10.77 2.80
N ASN A 300 -1.44 11.52 2.89
CA ASN A 300 -2.43 11.61 1.82
C ASN A 300 -3.00 10.22 1.47
N ILE A 301 -3.42 9.46 2.49
CA ILE A 301 -3.92 8.10 2.33
C ILE A 301 -5.44 8.09 2.39
N THR A 302 -6.08 7.31 1.52
CA THR A 302 -7.51 6.98 1.63
C THR A 302 -7.67 5.50 1.94
N LEU A 303 -8.32 5.16 3.05
CA LEU A 303 -8.70 3.79 3.41
C LEU A 303 -10.22 3.73 3.41
N ILE A 304 -10.82 2.82 2.63
CA ILE A 304 -12.27 2.80 2.47
C ILE A 304 -12.82 1.39 2.35
N ASN A 305 -13.90 1.12 3.08
CA ASN A 305 -14.85 0.06 2.74
C ASN A 305 -16.04 0.66 1.95
N LEU A 306 -16.35 0.05 0.80
CA LEU A 306 -17.42 0.56 -0.07
C LEU A 306 -18.82 0.20 0.43
N GLU A 307 -18.94 -0.87 1.21
CA GLU A 307 -20.19 -1.40 1.72
C GLU A 307 -20.26 -1.26 3.24
N GLU A 308 -21.48 -1.21 3.77
CA GLU A 308 -21.70 -1.25 5.22
C GLU A 308 -21.33 -2.62 5.80
N ASN A 309 -20.85 -2.63 7.05
CA ASN A 309 -20.44 -3.84 7.76
C ASN A 309 -21.63 -4.59 8.41
N ASN A 310 -22.70 -4.84 7.67
CA ASN A 310 -23.89 -5.53 8.19
C ASN A 310 -23.63 -7.02 8.48
N GLN A 311 -22.53 -7.57 7.99
CA GLN A 311 -22.13 -8.96 8.03
C GLN A 311 -21.10 -9.23 9.14
N GLY A 312 -20.54 -8.19 9.77
CA GLY A 312 -19.52 -8.30 10.81
C GLY A 312 -18.14 -8.76 10.31
N LEU A 313 -17.88 -8.64 9.00
CA LEU A 313 -16.62 -9.06 8.36
C LEU A 313 -15.58 -7.93 8.28
N VAL A 314 -16.00 -6.67 8.40
CA VAL A 314 -15.07 -5.54 8.45
C VAL A 314 -14.51 -5.37 9.87
N ARG A 315 -13.17 -5.29 9.95
CA ARG A 315 -12.38 -5.14 11.17
C ARG A 315 -11.79 -3.73 11.29
N GLU A 316 -10.75 -3.57 12.10
CA GLU A 316 -9.93 -2.36 12.18
C GLU A 316 -9.34 -1.96 10.82
N SER A 317 -9.11 -0.65 10.63
CA SER A 317 -8.41 -0.19 9.42
C SER A 317 -6.89 -0.35 9.51
N ILE A 318 -6.34 -0.15 10.71
CA ILE A 318 -4.90 -0.14 10.98
C ILE A 318 -4.66 -0.95 12.23
N TYR A 319 -3.73 -1.90 12.16
CA TYR A 319 -3.21 -2.63 13.31
C TYR A 319 -1.72 -2.33 13.48
N VAL A 320 -1.33 -1.98 14.70
CA VAL A 320 0.07 -1.68 15.03
C VAL A 320 0.50 -2.53 16.21
N ARG A 321 1.63 -3.21 16.05
CA ARG A 321 2.25 -4.06 17.07
C ARG A 321 3.36 -3.35 17.83
N GLU A 322 3.80 -3.93 18.94
CA GLU A 322 4.81 -3.33 19.80
C GLU A 322 6.10 -2.94 19.08
N ASN A 323 6.83 -1.98 19.65
CA ASN A 323 8.11 -1.46 19.14
C ASN A 323 8.08 -0.82 17.74
N THR A 324 6.88 -0.59 17.18
CA THR A 324 6.68 -0.01 15.85
C THR A 324 6.43 1.49 15.90
N PHE A 325 6.87 2.21 14.87
CA PHE A 325 6.61 3.63 14.68
C PHE A 325 5.65 3.83 13.50
N PHE A 326 4.54 4.52 13.72
CA PHE A 326 3.53 4.71 12.67
C PHE A 326 2.98 6.13 12.64
N ASN A 327 3.17 6.82 11.52
CA ASN A 327 2.68 8.17 11.33
C ASN A 327 1.67 8.20 10.18
N LEU A 328 0.45 8.69 10.44
CA LEU A 328 -0.57 8.94 9.43
C LEU A 328 -0.93 10.42 9.42
N ASN A 329 -0.82 11.07 8.27
CA ASN A 329 -1.12 12.49 8.12
C ASN A 329 -2.00 12.80 6.91
N ASN A 330 -2.84 13.83 7.02
CA ASN A 330 -3.68 14.34 5.92
C ASN A 330 -4.48 13.24 5.22
N SER A 331 -5.14 12.36 5.97
CA SER A 331 -5.72 11.11 5.44
C SER A 331 -7.22 11.01 5.66
N ILE A 332 -7.85 10.04 4.99
CA ILE A 332 -9.27 9.70 5.16
C ILE A 332 -9.36 8.20 5.45
N VAL A 333 -10.06 7.83 6.51
CA VAL A 333 -10.41 6.45 6.83
C VAL A 333 -11.93 6.35 6.92
N SER A 334 -12.55 5.45 6.16
CA SER A 334 -13.99 5.35 6.04
C SER A 334 -14.52 3.92 6.10
N GLY A 335 -15.42 3.64 7.05
CA GLY A 335 -16.25 2.42 7.06
C GLY A 335 -15.62 1.20 7.74
N PHE A 336 -14.82 1.38 8.78
CA PHE A 336 -14.18 0.29 9.53
C PHE A 336 -14.84 0.04 10.89
N SER A 337 -14.44 -1.02 11.60
CA SER A 337 -14.81 -1.19 13.01
C SER A 337 -14.06 -0.13 13.85
N PRO A 338 -12.94 -0.35 14.56
CA PRO A 338 -12.20 0.79 15.06
C PRO A 338 -11.37 1.43 13.93
N PHE A 339 -11.02 2.71 14.11
CA PHE A 339 -10.04 3.37 13.27
C PHE A 339 -8.67 2.69 13.40
N VAL A 340 -8.18 2.48 14.62
CA VAL A 340 -6.90 1.82 14.89
C VAL A 340 -7.07 0.81 16.02
N LEU A 341 -6.45 -0.36 15.87
CA LEU A 341 -6.24 -1.32 16.94
C LEU A 341 -4.75 -1.40 17.28
N LEU A 342 -4.43 -1.31 18.56
CA LEU A 342 -3.08 -1.46 19.11
C LEU A 342 -2.95 -2.82 19.79
N GLU A 343 -1.89 -3.57 19.46
CA GLU A 343 -1.54 -4.80 20.17
C GLU A 343 -1.45 -4.55 21.68
N GLY A 344 -1.94 -5.50 22.48
CA GLY A 344 -2.02 -5.33 23.94
C GLY A 344 -0.68 -5.01 24.61
N ASN A 345 0.42 -5.54 24.08
CA ASN A 345 1.77 -5.38 24.64
C ASN A 345 2.33 -3.94 24.50
N ILE A 346 1.75 -3.11 23.64
CA ILE A 346 2.09 -1.68 23.56
C ILE A 346 1.79 -0.98 24.90
N GLY A 347 0.73 -1.41 25.60
CA GLY A 347 0.25 -0.75 26.80
C GLY A 347 -0.22 0.70 26.56
N ASN A 348 -0.32 1.49 27.62
CA ASN A 348 -0.84 2.87 27.58
C ASN A 348 0.16 3.94 28.08
N GLY A 349 1.44 3.57 28.21
CA GLY A 349 2.49 4.51 28.61
C GLY A 349 2.78 5.55 27.52
N ASN A 350 2.94 6.81 27.90
CA ASN A 350 3.17 7.92 26.96
C ASN A 350 4.36 7.68 26.02
N GLU A 351 5.44 7.04 26.49
CA GLU A 351 6.61 6.72 25.66
C GLU A 351 6.29 5.76 24.52
N ASN A 352 5.40 4.79 24.74
CA ASN A 352 4.96 3.86 23.73
C ASN A 352 3.98 4.51 22.76
N LEU A 353 3.00 5.27 23.27
CA LEU A 353 2.02 5.96 22.44
C LEU A 353 2.65 7.06 21.58
N ALA A 354 3.73 7.71 22.05
CA ALA A 354 4.46 8.72 21.28
C ALA A 354 5.20 8.17 20.04
N LYS A 355 5.34 6.84 19.90
CA LYS A 355 5.89 6.21 18.68
C LYS A 355 4.93 6.32 17.49
N MET A 356 3.66 6.64 17.75
CA MET A 356 2.64 6.80 16.72
C MET A 356 2.08 8.22 16.71
N SER A 357 1.72 8.70 15.52
CA SER A 357 1.11 10.03 15.33
C SER A 357 0.04 9.98 14.26
N PHE A 358 -1.17 10.37 14.62
CA PHE A 358 -2.30 10.53 13.70
C PHE A 358 -2.63 12.02 13.61
N LYS A 359 -2.54 12.60 12.41
CA LYS A 359 -2.70 14.05 12.19
C LYS A 359 -3.63 14.34 11.02
N ASN A 360 -4.44 15.39 11.16
CA ASN A 360 -5.29 15.94 10.09
C ASN A 360 -6.07 14.86 9.32
N THR A 361 -6.72 13.95 10.03
CA THR A 361 -7.36 12.78 9.42
C THR A 361 -8.86 12.77 9.66
N ILE A 362 -9.64 12.51 8.60
CA ILE A 362 -11.08 12.24 8.75
C ILE A 362 -11.24 10.76 9.09
N VAL A 363 -11.94 10.50 10.18
CA VAL A 363 -12.37 9.17 10.62
C VAL A 363 -13.88 9.09 10.39
N ASN A 364 -14.27 8.66 9.19
CA ASN A 364 -15.65 8.57 8.77
C ASN A 364 -16.23 7.16 9.02
N ASN A 365 -17.46 7.07 9.50
CA ASN A 365 -18.18 5.79 9.64
C ASN A 365 -17.41 4.66 10.35
N CYS A 366 -16.43 4.99 11.19
CA CYS A 366 -15.79 3.99 12.05
C CYS A 366 -16.63 3.76 13.31
N ASN A 367 -16.73 2.51 13.75
CA ASN A 367 -17.26 2.10 15.04
C ASN A 367 -16.14 1.99 16.09
N GLY A 368 -15.59 3.14 16.48
CA GLY A 368 -14.48 3.26 17.42
C GLY A 368 -13.39 4.20 16.91
N GLY A 369 -12.61 4.73 17.84
CA GLY A 369 -11.43 5.54 17.53
C GLY A 369 -10.16 4.68 17.52
N ILE A 370 -9.14 5.14 18.24
CA ILE A 370 -7.94 4.37 18.53
C ILE A 370 -8.22 3.52 19.77
N THR A 371 -8.03 2.20 19.65
CA THR A 371 -8.36 1.18 20.68
C THR A 371 -7.20 0.21 20.85
N SER A 372 -7.24 -0.63 21.87
CA SER A 372 -6.27 -1.69 22.11
C SER A 372 -6.95 -3.04 22.33
N GLU A 373 -6.24 -4.13 22.02
CA GLU A 373 -6.64 -5.49 22.42
C GLU A 373 -6.82 -5.60 23.95
N SER A 374 -6.10 -4.79 24.72
CA SER A 374 -6.33 -4.60 26.15
C SER A 374 -7.33 -3.47 26.38
N SER A 375 -8.63 -3.76 26.23
CA SER A 375 -9.71 -2.77 26.25
C SER A 375 -9.77 -1.88 27.51
N SER A 376 -9.21 -2.32 28.64
CA SER A 376 -9.02 -1.48 29.85
C SER A 376 -8.15 -0.24 29.61
N SER A 377 -7.33 -0.24 28.55
CA SER A 377 -6.43 0.85 28.17
C SER A 377 -7.06 1.88 27.24
N ASP A 378 -8.25 1.60 26.67
CA ASP A 378 -8.85 2.42 25.61
C ASP A 378 -9.05 3.87 26.04
N ALA A 379 -9.59 4.10 27.24
CA ALA A 379 -9.83 5.46 27.75
C ALA A 379 -8.52 6.27 27.85
N SER A 380 -7.44 5.67 28.33
CA SER A 380 -6.13 6.34 28.41
C SER A 380 -5.53 6.64 27.04
N ILE A 381 -5.65 5.70 26.10
CA ILE A 381 -5.14 5.85 24.73
C ILE A 381 -5.89 6.95 23.99
N GLN A 382 -7.21 6.98 24.08
CA GLN A 382 -8.03 8.01 23.45
C GLN A 382 -7.74 9.40 24.04
N ASN A 383 -7.54 9.50 25.35
CA ASN A 383 -7.15 10.76 26.00
C ASN A 383 -5.79 11.28 25.54
N PHE A 384 -4.85 10.39 25.22
CA PHE A 384 -3.54 10.78 24.70
C PHE A 384 -3.63 11.40 23.29
N TYR A 385 -4.40 10.77 22.38
CA TYR A 385 -4.45 11.20 20.99
C TYR A 385 -5.47 12.31 20.69
N ASN A 386 -6.67 12.28 21.27
CA ASN A 386 -7.76 13.20 20.89
C ASN A 386 -7.37 14.69 20.95
N PRO A 387 -6.66 15.20 21.98
CA PRO A 387 -6.32 16.63 22.05
C PRO A 387 -5.33 17.12 20.99
N ASN A 388 -4.47 16.23 20.47
CA ASN A 388 -3.28 16.61 19.69
C ASN A 388 -3.29 16.12 18.23
N SER A 389 -4.34 15.39 17.83
CA SER A 389 -4.35 14.62 16.59
C SER A 389 -5.10 15.29 15.43
N GLY A 390 -5.94 16.30 15.68
CA GLY A 390 -6.77 16.89 14.61
C GLY A 390 -7.61 15.84 13.87
N LEU A 391 -8.03 14.79 14.59
CA LEU A 391 -8.94 13.76 14.09
C LEU A 391 -10.35 14.33 14.03
N GLU A 392 -11.00 14.11 12.89
CA GLU A 392 -12.37 14.56 12.65
C GLU A 392 -13.27 13.34 12.46
N TYR A 393 -14.09 13.05 13.48
CA TYR A 393 -15.02 11.93 13.44
C TYR A 393 -16.31 12.33 12.75
N THR A 394 -16.69 11.61 11.69
CA THR A 394 -17.85 11.95 10.84
C THR A 394 -18.68 10.72 10.50
N LYS A 395 -19.92 10.96 10.00
CA LYS A 395 -20.87 9.93 9.56
C LYS A 395 -21.48 10.26 8.19
N MET A 396 -20.62 10.61 7.24
CA MET A 396 -20.99 10.94 5.87
C MET A 396 -21.14 9.69 5.01
N LYS A 397 -22.06 9.73 4.03
CA LYS A 397 -22.09 8.70 2.99
C LYS A 397 -20.87 8.85 2.08
N ASN A 398 -20.40 7.76 1.49
CA ASN A 398 -19.25 7.80 0.57
C ASN A 398 -19.47 8.79 -0.59
N ILE A 399 -20.70 8.91 -1.11
CA ILE A 399 -21.06 9.86 -2.18
C ILE A 399 -20.99 11.34 -1.77
N GLU A 400 -21.04 11.61 -0.47
CA GLU A 400 -20.88 12.97 0.09
C GLU A 400 -19.40 13.27 0.36
N LEU A 401 -18.65 12.25 0.80
CA LEU A 401 -17.23 12.34 1.18
C LEU A 401 -16.28 12.44 -0.02
N PHE A 402 -16.58 11.75 -1.13
CA PHE A 402 -15.71 11.66 -2.31
C PHE A 402 -16.34 12.25 -3.57
N ILE A 403 -15.51 12.66 -4.54
CA ILE A 403 -15.99 13.26 -5.79
C ILE A 403 -16.87 12.29 -6.58
N THR A 404 -16.42 11.04 -6.79
CA THR A 404 -17.20 10.00 -7.52
C THR A 404 -16.76 8.59 -7.06
N PRO A 405 -17.25 8.07 -5.93
CA PRO A 405 -16.80 6.78 -5.37
C PRO A 405 -17.40 5.54 -6.08
N ASN A 406 -17.76 5.66 -7.37
CA ASN A 406 -18.47 4.61 -8.10
C ASN A 406 -17.49 3.71 -8.88
N ILE A 407 -17.20 2.51 -8.33
CA ILE A 407 -16.36 1.50 -8.98
C ILE A 407 -16.91 0.97 -10.31
N LYS A 408 -18.20 1.19 -10.62
CA LYS A 408 -18.78 0.80 -11.92
C LYS A 408 -18.40 1.77 -13.04
N GLY A 409 -17.94 2.98 -12.73
CA GLY A 409 -17.50 3.98 -13.69
C GLY A 409 -16.00 4.23 -13.60
N ASN A 410 -15.63 5.51 -13.65
CA ASN A 410 -14.27 5.98 -13.35
C ASN A 410 -14.27 6.53 -11.93
N PRO A 411 -13.87 5.74 -10.92
CA PRO A 411 -13.94 6.20 -9.55
C PRO A 411 -12.92 7.32 -9.27
N ASP A 412 -13.33 8.28 -8.46
CA ASP A 412 -12.53 9.38 -7.95
C ASP A 412 -12.75 9.50 -6.44
N PHE A 413 -11.77 9.01 -5.69
CA PHE A 413 -11.75 8.98 -4.23
C PHE A 413 -11.00 10.16 -3.62
N ARG A 414 -10.77 11.24 -4.38
CA ARG A 414 -10.36 12.51 -3.79
C ARG A 414 -11.53 13.08 -2.98
N ALA A 415 -11.21 13.76 -1.88
CA ALA A 415 -12.22 14.35 -1.01
C ALA A 415 -13.11 15.37 -1.75
N ASN A 416 -14.40 15.33 -1.51
CA ASN A 416 -15.34 16.32 -2.02
C ASN A 416 -15.30 17.59 -1.14
N VAL A 417 -14.43 18.52 -1.53
CA VAL A 417 -14.12 19.73 -0.76
C VAL A 417 -15.34 20.60 -0.43
N ASN A 418 -16.38 20.58 -1.26
CA ASN A 418 -17.59 21.37 -1.03
C ASN A 418 -18.42 20.86 0.17
N ASN A 419 -18.34 19.56 0.47
CA ASN A 419 -19.11 18.93 1.53
C ASN A 419 -18.27 18.71 2.81
N THR A 420 -16.95 18.57 2.68
CA THR A 420 -16.06 18.37 3.83
C THR A 420 -15.74 19.67 4.58
N LEU A 421 -15.87 20.85 3.95
CA LEU A 421 -15.64 22.15 4.59
C LEU A 421 -16.80 22.61 5.50
N ALA A 422 -18.01 22.06 5.33
CA ALA A 422 -19.21 22.46 6.09
C ALA A 422 -19.19 21.99 7.57
N ILE A 423 -18.19 21.20 7.96
CA ILE A 423 -18.09 20.55 9.28
C ILE A 423 -17.05 21.24 10.18
N GLY A 424 -16.29 22.20 9.63
CA GLY A 424 -15.27 22.96 10.35
C GLY A 424 -15.75 24.23 11.08
N ASN A 425 -17.06 24.43 11.26
CA ASN A 425 -17.65 25.57 11.98
C ASN A 425 -18.45 25.13 13.20
#